data_AF-A0A349H1M5-F1
#
_entry.id   AF-A0A349H1M5-F1
#
_cell.length_a   1.000
_cell.length_b   1.000
_cell.length_c   1.000
_cell.angle_alpha   90.00
_cell.angle_beta   90.00
_cell.angle_gamma   90.00
#
_symmetry.space_group_name_H-M   'P 1'
#
loop_
_entity.id
_entity.type
_entity.pdbx_description
1 polymer ?
#
loop_
_entity_poly.entity_id
_entity_poly.type
_entity_poly.pdbx_seq_one_letter_code
_entity_poly.pdbx_strand_id
1 'polypeptide(L)'
;MKEVGMLNGAIDSALNRQGHMDLMMVVDAGFPCPDEVELIDIALTEGVPSVMDVLTELKRFHSVEKVVMAADTKEHNPTHFAKVAAVFGPKVEVEVISHVELKQRSYDAKTIIRTGDFTAWGNVMLVSGAGDRWKLEKV
;
A
#
# COMPACT_ATOMS: atom_id res chain seq x y z
N MET A 1 -17.44 11.70 13.71
CA MET A 1 -17.98 10.36 13.39
C MET A 1 -18.18 10.30 11.89
N LYS A 2 -17.77 9.20 11.24
CA LYS A 2 -17.67 9.13 9.79
C LYS A 2 -18.34 7.85 9.28
N GLU A 3 -19.21 8.00 8.29
CA GLU A 3 -20.01 6.90 7.72
C GLU A 3 -19.36 6.26 6.48
N VAL A 4 -18.56 7.02 5.72
CA VAL A 4 -17.95 6.57 4.46
C VAL A 4 -16.50 6.99 4.40
N GLY A 5 -15.60 6.06 4.09
CA GLY A 5 -14.15 6.25 4.03
C GLY A 5 -13.42 5.61 5.20
N MET A 6 -12.11 5.81 5.29
CA MET A 6 -11.30 5.26 6.39
C MET A 6 -11.68 5.89 7.73
N LEU A 7 -11.79 5.09 8.79
CA LEU A 7 -12.05 5.59 10.15
C LEU A 7 -10.82 6.24 10.78
N ASN A 8 -9.62 5.73 10.47
CA ASN A 8 -8.38 6.38 10.88
C ASN A 8 -8.24 7.71 10.12
N GLY A 9 -8.31 8.82 10.86
CA GLY A 9 -8.31 10.16 10.27
C GLY A 9 -7.01 10.53 9.54
N ALA A 10 -5.86 10.00 9.98
CA ALA A 10 -4.59 10.22 9.32
C ALA A 10 -4.54 9.49 7.96
N ILE A 11 -4.94 8.21 7.94
CA ILE A 11 -4.97 7.43 6.68
C ILE A 11 -5.98 8.04 5.70
N ASP A 12 -7.13 8.48 6.20
CA ASP A 12 -8.10 9.16 5.34
C ASP A 12 -7.59 10.48 4.77
N SER A 13 -6.92 11.28 5.60
CA SER A 13 -6.30 12.53 5.14
C SER A 13 -5.21 12.25 4.10
N ALA A 14 -4.41 11.20 4.29
CA ALA A 14 -3.41 10.75 3.32
C ALA A 14 -4.03 10.32 2.00
N LEU A 15 -5.14 9.58 2.01
CA LEU A 15 -5.88 9.19 0.81
C LEU A 15 -6.39 10.40 0.02
N ASN A 16 -6.93 11.40 0.70
CA ASN A 16 -7.45 12.62 0.06
C ASN A 16 -6.36 13.48 -0.60
N ARG A 17 -5.09 13.28 -0.24
CA ARG A 17 -3.93 14.00 -0.80
C ARG A 17 -3.24 13.26 -1.94
N GLN A 18 -3.67 12.03 -2.25
CA GLN A 18 -3.15 11.28 -3.39
C GLN A 18 -3.69 11.87 -4.70
N GLY A 19 -2.78 12.03 -5.66
CA GLY A 19 -3.01 12.30 -7.06
C GLY A 19 -2.45 11.17 -7.93
N HIS A 20 -2.59 11.28 -9.25
CA HIS A 20 -2.09 10.27 -10.18
C HIS A 20 -0.56 10.15 -10.06
N MET A 21 -0.04 8.91 -10.01
CA MET A 21 1.36 8.51 -9.86
C MET A 21 1.94 8.68 -8.45
N ASP A 22 1.18 9.21 -7.50
CA ASP A 22 1.66 9.29 -6.12
C ASP A 22 1.82 7.91 -5.50
N LEU A 23 2.85 7.79 -4.66
CA LEU A 23 3.22 6.56 -3.99
C LEU A 23 2.73 6.55 -2.53
N MET A 24 2.03 5.49 -2.15
CA MET A 24 1.69 5.17 -0.77
C MET A 24 2.22 3.78 -0.43
N MET A 25 2.80 3.59 0.74
CA MET A 25 3.25 2.26 1.18
C MET A 25 2.46 1.76 2.38
N VAL A 26 2.25 0.43 2.44
CA VAL A 26 1.80 -0.30 3.62
C VAL A 26 2.88 -1.31 3.95
N VAL A 27 3.45 -1.20 5.15
CA VAL A 27 4.69 -1.89 5.50
C VAL A 27 4.55 -2.74 6.75
N ASP A 28 5.40 -3.76 6.83
CA ASP A 28 5.59 -4.58 8.02
C ASP A 28 6.19 -3.76 9.19
N ALA A 29 6.22 -4.35 10.37
CA ALA A 29 6.71 -3.68 11.59
C ALA A 29 8.21 -3.35 11.53
N GLY A 30 8.99 -4.04 10.68
CA GLY A 30 10.44 -3.95 10.59
C GLY A 30 10.96 -3.01 9.49
N PHE A 31 10.11 -2.53 8.58
CA PHE A 31 10.55 -1.72 7.45
C PHE A 31 11.17 -0.38 7.91
N PRO A 32 12.36 -0.01 7.37
CA PRO A 32 12.98 1.28 7.66
C PRO A 32 12.25 2.39 6.92
N CYS A 33 11.56 3.26 7.65
CA CYS A 33 10.83 4.40 7.09
C CYS A 33 11.75 5.64 7.06
N PRO A 34 11.87 6.36 5.92
CA PRO A 34 12.62 7.61 5.86
C PRO A 34 12.01 8.69 6.77
N ASP A 35 12.86 9.52 7.40
CA ASP A 35 12.42 10.56 8.35
C ASP A 35 11.65 11.69 7.66
N GLU A 36 11.90 11.94 6.38
CA GLU A 36 11.27 12.98 5.58
C GLU A 36 9.88 12.59 5.05
N VAL A 37 9.50 11.32 5.15
CA VAL A 37 8.23 10.78 4.65
C VAL A 37 7.21 10.70 5.79
N GLU A 38 5.96 11.07 5.50
CA GLU A 38 4.89 10.97 6.49
C GLU A 38 4.65 9.51 6.92
N LEU A 39 4.97 9.21 8.18
CA LEU A 39 4.72 7.91 8.79
C LEU A 39 3.40 7.93 9.57
N ILE A 40 2.47 7.04 9.19
CA ILE A 40 1.26 6.74 9.96
C ILE A 40 1.47 5.36 10.60
N ASP A 41 1.96 5.36 11.84
CA ASP A 41 2.15 4.12 12.60
C ASP A 41 0.85 3.72 13.29
N ILE A 42 0.34 2.55 12.92
CA ILE A 42 -0.88 1.95 13.50
C ILE A 42 -0.59 0.57 14.12
N ALA A 43 0.68 0.18 14.26
CA ALA A 43 1.05 -1.06 14.90
C ALA A 43 0.61 -1.06 16.37
N LEU A 44 -0.23 -2.03 16.75
CA LEU A 44 -0.71 -2.17 18.12
C LEU A 44 0.05 -3.26 18.87
N THR A 45 0.21 -4.42 18.24
CA THR A 45 0.95 -5.57 18.74
C THR A 45 1.35 -6.45 17.55
N GLU A 46 2.11 -7.51 17.80
CA GLU A 46 2.47 -8.48 16.77
C GLU A 46 1.22 -9.01 16.04
N GLY A 47 1.22 -8.86 14.72
CA GLY A 47 0.16 -9.23 13.80
C GLY A 47 -1.03 -8.27 13.72
N VAL A 48 -1.03 -7.13 14.43
CA VAL A 48 -2.24 -6.29 14.58
C VAL A 48 -1.99 -4.81 14.31
N PRO A 49 -2.65 -4.22 13.29
CA PRO A 49 -3.25 -4.91 12.14
C PRO A 49 -2.15 -5.50 11.23
N SER A 50 -2.50 -6.47 10.38
CA SER A 50 -1.60 -6.96 9.34
C SER A 50 -1.58 -6.03 8.12
N VAL A 51 -0.60 -6.19 7.24
CA VAL A 51 -0.56 -5.49 5.94
C VAL A 51 -1.81 -5.81 5.13
N MET A 52 -2.25 -7.07 5.16
CA MET A 52 -3.45 -7.51 4.43
C MET A 52 -4.75 -6.90 4.96
N ASP A 53 -4.87 -6.69 6.27
CA ASP A 53 -6.04 -6.01 6.86
C ASP A 53 -6.14 -4.58 6.33
N VAL A 54 -5.02 -3.86 6.32
CA VAL A 54 -4.95 -2.48 5.85
C VAL A 54 -5.21 -2.38 4.35
N LEU A 55 -4.58 -3.23 3.54
CA LEU A 55 -4.81 -3.27 2.08
C LEU A 55 -6.26 -3.61 1.72
N THR A 56 -6.88 -4.54 2.47
CA THR A 56 -8.27 -4.94 2.25
C THR A 56 -9.25 -3.81 2.51
N GLU A 57 -8.96 -2.94 3.48
CA GLU A 57 -9.79 -1.76 3.73
C GLU A 57 -9.47 -0.62 2.75
N LEU A 58 -8.18 -0.38 2.46
CA LEU A 58 -7.74 0.67 1.52
C LEU A 58 -8.35 0.50 0.12
N LYS A 59 -8.44 -0.72 -0.41
CA LYS A 59 -8.97 -0.97 -1.77
C LYS A 59 -10.39 -0.44 -1.99
N ARG A 60 -11.16 -0.22 -0.92
CA ARG A 60 -12.53 0.29 -0.98
C ARG A 60 -12.57 1.78 -1.34
N PHE A 61 -11.48 2.50 -1.09
CA PHE A 61 -11.42 3.96 -1.17
C PHE A 61 -10.26 4.48 -2.01
N HIS A 62 -9.22 3.66 -2.23
CA HIS A 62 -8.02 4.03 -2.98
C HIS A 62 -8.01 3.42 -4.38
N SER A 63 -7.89 4.27 -5.42
CA SER A 63 -7.68 3.80 -6.79
C SER A 63 -6.20 3.61 -7.05
N VAL A 64 -5.82 2.36 -7.34
CA VAL A 64 -4.43 1.93 -7.55
C VAL A 64 -4.30 1.35 -8.95
N GLU A 65 -3.28 1.78 -9.70
CA GLU A 65 -3.00 1.25 -11.05
C GLU A 65 -1.84 0.25 -11.06
N LYS A 66 -0.97 0.31 -10.05
CA LYS A 66 0.15 -0.61 -9.90
C LYS A 66 0.46 -0.91 -8.44
N VAL A 67 0.78 -2.17 -8.17
CA VAL A 67 1.30 -2.66 -6.89
C VAL A 67 2.75 -3.06 -7.10
N VAL A 68 3.64 -2.58 -6.24
CA VAL A 68 5.07 -2.89 -6.28
C VAL A 68 5.46 -3.67 -5.03
N MET A 69 6.13 -4.81 -5.22
CA MET A 69 6.59 -5.70 -4.14
C MET A 69 8.05 -6.12 -4.36
N ALA A 70 8.72 -6.54 -3.29
CA ALA A 70 10.06 -7.09 -3.39
C ALA A 70 10.05 -8.51 -4.00
N ALA A 71 11.10 -8.87 -4.74
CA ALA A 71 11.34 -10.22 -5.23
C ALA A 71 11.39 -11.23 -4.09
N ASP A 72 11.98 -10.83 -2.95
CA ASP A 72 12.04 -11.60 -1.72
C ASP A 72 10.64 -11.99 -1.21
N THR A 73 9.63 -11.12 -1.36
CA THR A 73 8.24 -11.43 -1.00
C THR A 73 7.71 -12.58 -1.84
N LYS A 74 8.00 -12.59 -3.14
CA LYS A 74 7.59 -13.65 -4.07
C LYS A 74 8.30 -14.96 -3.79
N GLU A 75 9.59 -14.90 -3.45
CA GLU A 75 10.44 -16.07 -3.19
C GLU A 75 10.14 -16.72 -1.84
N HIS A 76 10.10 -15.92 -0.77
CA HIS A 76 10.02 -16.42 0.61
C HIS A 76 8.60 -16.44 1.17
N ASN A 77 7.69 -15.62 0.62
CA ASN A 77 6.30 -15.51 1.08
C ASN A 77 5.29 -15.64 -0.09
N PRO A 78 5.36 -16.71 -0.92
CA PRO A 78 4.57 -16.83 -2.15
C PRO A 78 3.06 -16.72 -1.91
N THR A 79 2.57 -17.23 -0.77
CA THR A 79 1.15 -17.11 -0.38
C THR A 79 0.76 -15.67 -0.09
N HIS A 80 1.61 -14.89 0.60
CA HIS A 80 1.37 -13.48 0.86
C HIS A 80 1.43 -12.67 -0.45
N PHE A 81 2.45 -12.90 -1.27
CA PHE A 81 2.59 -12.29 -2.59
C PHE A 81 1.34 -12.50 -3.46
N ALA A 82 0.85 -13.75 -3.54
CA ALA A 82 -0.35 -14.07 -4.33
C ALA A 82 -1.60 -13.37 -3.80
N LYS A 83 -1.75 -13.26 -2.46
CA LYS A 83 -2.86 -12.51 -1.86
C LYS A 83 -2.79 -11.03 -2.21
N VAL A 84 -1.64 -10.39 -2.00
CA VAL A 84 -1.42 -8.96 -2.30
C VAL A 84 -1.66 -8.67 -3.79
N ALA A 85 -1.09 -9.48 -4.68
CA ALA A 85 -1.26 -9.35 -6.13
C ALA A 85 -2.73 -9.40 -6.57
N ALA A 86 -3.59 -10.07 -5.81
CA ALA A 86 -5.02 -10.19 -6.11
C ALA A 86 -5.89 -9.09 -5.47
N VAL A 87 -5.38 -8.31 -4.51
CA VAL A 87 -6.19 -7.38 -3.69
C VAL A 87 -6.96 -6.37 -4.54
N PHE A 88 -6.30 -5.75 -5.51
CA PHE A 88 -6.85 -4.67 -6.34
C PHE A 88 -7.42 -5.16 -7.68
N GLY A 89 -7.44 -6.48 -7.89
CA GLY A 89 -8.02 -7.11 -9.07
C GLY A 89 -7.05 -7.29 -10.25
N PRO A 90 -7.45 -8.08 -11.27
CA PRO A 90 -6.54 -8.60 -12.30
C PRO A 90 -6.05 -7.57 -13.32
N LYS A 91 -6.59 -6.35 -13.30
CA LYS A 91 -6.19 -5.26 -14.21
C LYS A 91 -5.04 -4.42 -13.67
N VAL A 92 -4.78 -4.51 -12.37
CA VAL A 92 -3.72 -3.74 -11.70
C VAL A 92 -2.39 -4.43 -11.95
N GLU A 93 -1.41 -3.67 -12.45
CA GLU A 93 -0.08 -4.19 -12.73
C GLU A 93 0.61 -4.57 -11.41
N VAL A 94 1.33 -5.70 -11.41
CA VAL A 94 2.17 -6.11 -10.28
C VAL A 94 3.62 -6.05 -10.72
N GLU A 95 4.35 -5.05 -10.23
CA GLU A 95 5.79 -4.88 -10.46
C GLU A 95 6.57 -5.57 -9.34
N VAL A 96 7.61 -6.32 -9.72
CA VAL A 96 8.50 -7.00 -8.77
C VAL A 96 9.90 -6.42 -8.92
N ILE A 97 10.41 -5.84 -7.84
CA ILE A 97 11.72 -5.18 -7.79
C ILE A 97 12.59 -5.78 -6.68
N SER A 98 13.85 -5.38 -6.58
CA SER A 98 14.68 -5.79 -5.44
C SER A 98 14.21 -5.13 -4.14
N HIS A 99 14.40 -5.78 -2.98
CA HIS A 99 14.10 -5.14 -1.70
C HIS A 99 14.94 -3.87 -1.44
N VAL A 100 16.15 -3.79 -2.01
CA VAL A 100 16.98 -2.58 -1.96
C VAL A 100 16.32 -1.44 -2.73
N GLU A 101 15.84 -1.71 -3.94
CA GLU A 101 15.14 -0.71 -4.76
C GLU A 101 13.82 -0.28 -4.12
N LEU A 102 13.07 -1.21 -3.50
CA LEU A 102 11.84 -0.86 -2.78
C LEU A 102 12.11 0.14 -1.64
N LYS A 103 13.23 -0.03 -0.91
CA LYS A 103 13.68 0.92 0.11
C LYS A 103 14.21 2.24 -0.46
N GLN A 104 14.67 2.26 -1.70
CA GLN A 104 15.09 3.50 -2.35
C GLN A 104 13.85 4.29 -2.79
N ARG A 105 12.89 3.62 -3.44
CA ARG A 105 11.63 4.24 -3.87
C ARG A 105 10.74 4.66 -2.70
N SER A 106 10.96 4.15 -1.48
CA SER A 106 10.18 4.59 -0.31
C SER A 106 10.42 6.05 0.07
N TYR A 107 11.54 6.66 -0.34
CA TYR A 107 11.80 8.09 -0.16
C TYR A 107 10.88 8.98 -1.01
N ASP A 108 10.35 8.43 -2.12
CA ASP A 108 9.41 9.11 -3.00
C ASP A 108 7.94 8.88 -2.58
N ALA A 109 7.70 8.08 -1.53
CA ALA A 109 6.37 7.89 -0.97
C ALA A 109 5.85 9.18 -0.34
N LYS A 110 4.59 9.51 -0.60
CA LYS A 110 3.91 10.60 0.13
C LYS A 110 3.58 10.21 1.56
N THR A 111 3.23 8.94 1.76
CA THR A 111 2.82 8.39 3.06
C THR A 111 3.23 6.93 3.15
N ILE A 112 3.75 6.54 4.31
CA ILE A 112 3.99 5.15 4.70
C ILE A 112 3.09 4.81 5.88
N ILE A 113 2.34 3.71 5.77
CA ILE A 113 1.50 3.17 6.84
C ILE A 113 2.22 1.96 7.44
N ARG A 114 2.74 2.11 8.66
CA ARG A 114 3.36 0.99 9.39
C ARG A 114 2.29 0.18 10.11
N THR A 115 2.34 -1.12 9.91
CA THR A 115 1.42 -2.09 10.50
C THR A 115 2.10 -2.92 11.58
N GLY A 116 1.32 -3.73 12.29
CA GLY A 116 1.85 -4.72 13.21
C GLY A 116 2.26 -6.03 12.52
N ASP A 117 2.32 -6.10 11.19
CA ASP A 117 2.66 -7.34 10.48
C ASP A 117 4.12 -7.76 10.71
N PHE A 118 4.36 -9.04 10.97
CA PHE A 118 5.69 -9.64 11.19
C PHE A 118 6.10 -10.59 10.06
N THR A 119 5.36 -10.59 8.94
CA THR A 119 5.77 -11.27 7.71
C THR A 119 6.96 -10.53 7.10
N ALA A 120 8.15 -11.15 7.13
CA ALA A 120 9.35 -10.56 6.55
C ALA A 120 9.12 -10.21 5.06
N TRP A 121 9.60 -9.04 4.62
CA TRP A 121 9.37 -8.53 3.26
C TRP A 121 7.89 -8.37 2.90
N GLY A 122 6.97 -8.23 3.86
CA GLY A 122 5.54 -8.03 3.64
C GLY A 122 5.16 -6.64 3.12
N ASN A 123 6.11 -5.89 2.57
CA ASN A 123 6.00 -4.47 2.25
C ASN A 123 5.41 -4.27 0.86
N VAL A 124 4.42 -3.38 0.77
CA VAL A 124 3.65 -3.15 -0.46
C VAL A 124 3.63 -1.67 -0.76
N MET A 125 4.05 -1.31 -1.96
CA MET A 125 3.92 0.06 -2.49
C MET A 125 2.76 0.10 -3.48
N LEU A 126 1.92 1.11 -3.35
CA LEU A 126 0.74 1.37 -4.17
C LEU A 126 1.02 2.62 -5.01
N VAL A 127 0.88 2.50 -6.33
CA VAL A 127 0.92 3.62 -7.26
C VAL A 127 -0.52 4.07 -7.51
N SER A 128 -0.83 5.29 -7.08
CA SER A 128 -2.13 5.91 -7.25
C SER A 128 -2.45 6.10 -8.72
N GLY A 129 -3.66 5.75 -9.13
CA GLY A 129 -4.07 5.83 -10.53
C GLY A 129 -5.57 5.97 -10.74
N ALA A 130 -5.98 6.10 -11.99
CA ALA A 130 -7.39 6.22 -12.34
C ALA A 130 -8.12 4.87 -12.21
N GLY A 131 -9.15 4.79 -11.37
CA GLY A 131 -10.01 3.60 -11.24
C GLY A 131 -11.20 3.58 -12.22
N ASP A 132 -12.15 2.67 -11.99
CA ASP A 132 -13.32 2.50 -12.87
C ASP A 132 -14.36 3.64 -12.81
N ARG A 133 -14.19 4.60 -11.89
CA ARG A 133 -15.13 5.73 -11.71
C ARG A 133 -14.89 6.88 -12.70
N TRP A 134 -13.75 6.88 -13.39
CA TRP A 134 -13.41 7.92 -14.36
C TRP A 134 -14.20 7.74 -15.66
N LYS A 135 -14.70 8.84 -16.23
CA LYS A 135 -15.58 8.82 -17.39
C LYS A 135 -14.79 9.12 -18.66
N LEU A 136 -15.07 8.36 -19.72
CA LEU A 136 -14.67 8.70 -21.08
C LEU A 136 -15.82 9.44 -21.76
N GLU A 137 -15.51 10.55 -22.42
CA GLU A 137 -16.46 11.16 -23.36
C GLU A 137 -16.53 10.26 -24.60
N LYS A 138 -17.70 9.66 -24.85
CA LYS A 138 -17.92 8.89 -26.07
C LYS A 138 -18.21 9.88 -27.19
N VAL A 139 -17.40 9.86 -28.25
CA VAL A 139 -17.70 10.49 -29.54
C VAL A 139 -18.51 9.51 -30.39
#